data_AF-A0AAD9FP37-F1
#
_entry.id   AF-A0AAD9FP37-F1
#
_cell.length_a   1.000
_cell.length_b   1.000
_cell.length_c   1.000
_cell.angle_alpha   90.00
_cell.angle_beta   90.00
_cell.angle_gamma   90.00
#
_symmetry.space_group_name_H-M   'P 1'
#
loop_
_entity.id
_entity.type
_entity.pdbx_description
1 polymer ?
#
loop_
_entity_poly.entity_id
_entity_poly.type
_entity_poly.pdbx_seq_one_letter_code
_entity_poly.pdbx_strand_id
1 'polypeptide(L)'
;MQAELQRQSKDVKQLDSTRYEEQVQSILTEFERRFTDFSSIEPIAGYLCFPFGGSMDVDEIVSKVNSLLDLDSSAVENEMLTLSNDIDIKSSTTPGTSGQFWNLLLEQKYPNLRRCALNLTALFWSTYLSAFSHMKIIKSKYRSTMTDDHLVACIRLVTSSYCPDYEKLAASSQCQKSH
;
A
#
# COMPACT_ATOMS: atom_id res chain seq x y z
N MET A 1 -17.70 33.95 50.18
CA MET A 1 -18.06 32.72 49.44
C MET A 1 -18.54 33.03 48.02
N GLN A 2 -19.52 33.93 47.80
CA GLN A 2 -19.92 34.36 46.44
C GLN A 2 -18.87 35.19 45.69
N ALA A 3 -18.00 35.92 46.40
CA ALA A 3 -16.92 36.72 45.78
C ALA A 3 -15.72 35.87 45.29
N GLU A 4 -15.49 34.69 45.87
CA GLU A 4 -14.43 33.75 45.45
C GLU A 4 -14.84 32.98 44.18
N LEU A 5 -16.13 32.61 44.08
CA LEU A 5 -16.72 31.96 42.90
C LEU A 5 -16.71 32.85 41.65
N GLN A 6 -16.79 34.18 41.81
CA GLN A 6 -16.65 35.11 40.68
C GLN A 6 -15.19 35.33 40.25
N ARG A 7 -14.20 35.09 41.13
CA ARG A 7 -12.77 35.17 40.76
C ARG A 7 -12.32 33.97 39.93
N GLN A 8 -12.85 32.77 40.19
CA GLN A 8 -12.54 31.56 39.41
C GLN A 8 -13.20 31.55 38.01
N SER A 9 -14.26 32.31 37.79
CA SER A 9 -14.87 32.47 36.45
C SER A 9 -14.04 33.32 35.48
N LYS A 10 -13.01 34.03 35.97
CA LYS A 10 -12.32 35.07 35.19
C LYS A 10 -11.02 34.63 34.53
N ASP A 11 -10.60 33.39 34.75
CA ASP A 11 -9.33 32.85 34.21
C ASP A 11 -9.50 31.53 33.45
N VAL A 12 -10.72 31.24 32.98
CA VAL A 12 -10.90 30.26 31.91
C VAL A 12 -10.69 31.04 30.61
N LYS A 13 -9.52 30.87 29.98
CA LYS A 13 -9.30 31.32 28.60
C LYS A 13 -10.48 30.81 27.78
N GLN A 14 -11.33 31.73 27.34
CA GLN A 14 -12.49 31.41 26.50
C GLN A 14 -11.94 30.71 25.26
N LEU A 15 -12.19 29.40 25.13
CA LEU A 15 -11.76 28.64 23.97
C LEU A 15 -12.43 29.27 22.75
N ASP A 16 -11.61 29.70 21.80
CA ASP A 16 -12.03 30.25 20.51
C ASP A 16 -12.61 29.12 19.65
N SER A 17 -13.83 28.71 20.00
CA SER A 17 -14.54 27.57 19.40
C SER A 17 -14.65 27.72 17.88
N THR A 18 -14.86 28.95 17.41
CA THR A 18 -14.97 29.28 15.99
C THR A 18 -13.69 28.97 15.24
N ARG A 19 -12.53 29.36 15.79
CA ARG A 19 -11.22 29.03 15.20
C ARG A 19 -10.97 27.52 15.13
N TYR A 20 -11.34 26.77 16.16
CA TYR A 20 -11.18 25.31 16.14
C TYR A 20 -12.10 24.66 15.11
N GLU A 21 -13.32 25.16 14.97
CA GLU A 21 -14.27 24.71 13.95
C GLU A 21 -13.72 24.95 12.54
N GLU A 22 -13.18 26.15 12.26
CA GLU A 22 -12.52 26.46 10.98
C GLU A 22 -11.33 25.52 10.70
N GLN A 23 -10.51 25.24 11.72
CA GLN A 23 -9.38 24.31 11.59
C GLN A 23 -9.84 22.88 11.30
N VAL A 24 -10.88 22.40 11.98
CA VAL A 24 -11.45 21.07 11.74
C VAL A 24 -12.02 20.98 10.32
N GLN A 25 -12.75 22.00 9.87
CA GLN A 25 -13.27 22.05 8.50
C GLN A 25 -12.15 22.06 7.47
N SER A 26 -11.09 22.85 7.68
CA SER A 26 -9.92 22.86 6.80
C SER A 26 -9.24 21.49 6.71
N ILE A 27 -9.07 20.80 7.85
CA ILE A 27 -8.52 19.44 7.89
C ILE A 27 -9.43 18.47 7.16
N LEU A 28 -10.75 18.58 7.34
CA LEU A 28 -11.73 17.73 6.67
C LEU A 28 -11.67 17.90 5.15
N THR A 29 -11.66 19.14 4.65
CA THR A 29 -11.52 19.43 3.22
C THR A 29 -10.21 18.88 2.67
N GLU A 30 -9.09 19.05 3.37
CA GLU A 30 -7.81 18.49 2.94
C GLU A 30 -7.80 16.96 2.98
N PHE A 31 -8.50 16.34 3.94
CA PHE A 31 -8.69 14.90 3.99
C PHE A 31 -9.46 14.43 2.76
N GLU A 32 -10.65 14.95 2.51
CA GLU A 32 -11.48 14.59 1.35
C GLU A 32 -10.73 14.79 0.03
N ARG A 33 -10.03 15.92 -0.13
CA ARG A 33 -9.22 16.21 -1.31
C ARG A 33 -8.12 15.18 -1.53
N ARG A 34 -7.46 14.69 -0.47
CA ARG A 34 -6.41 13.66 -0.56
C ARG A 34 -6.96 12.27 -0.87
N PHE A 35 -8.19 11.98 -0.43
CA PHE A 35 -8.82 10.68 -0.67
C PHE A 35 -9.63 10.64 -1.97
N THR A 36 -9.74 11.75 -2.70
CA THR A 36 -10.42 11.80 -4.01
C THR A 36 -9.77 10.86 -5.02
N ASP A 37 -8.45 10.68 -4.93
CA ASP A 37 -7.70 9.81 -5.84
C ASP A 37 -8.11 8.32 -5.73
N PHE A 38 -8.70 7.91 -4.60
CA PHE A 38 -9.18 6.53 -4.39
C PHE A 38 -10.36 6.14 -5.26
N SER A 39 -11.11 7.12 -5.79
CA SER A 39 -12.17 6.84 -6.76
C SER A 39 -11.65 6.16 -8.03
N SER A 40 -10.37 6.36 -8.38
CA SER A 40 -9.74 5.65 -9.50
C SER A 40 -9.34 4.20 -9.17
N ILE A 41 -9.13 3.92 -7.88
CA ILE A 41 -8.68 2.62 -7.35
C ILE A 41 -9.88 1.72 -7.03
N GLU A 42 -11.02 2.30 -6.67
CA GLU A 42 -12.22 1.59 -6.26
C GLU A 42 -12.67 0.49 -7.24
N PRO A 43 -12.73 0.71 -8.58
CA PRO A 43 -13.09 -0.35 -9.52
C PRO A 43 -12.11 -1.53 -9.49
N ILE A 44 -10.80 -1.23 -9.39
CA ILE A 44 -9.73 -2.24 -9.31
C ILE A 44 -9.85 -3.02 -8.00
N ALA A 45 -10.06 -2.33 -6.87
CA ALA A 45 -10.22 -2.95 -5.56
C ALA A 45 -11.50 -3.80 -5.48
N GLY A 46 -12.59 -3.33 -6.07
CA GLY A 46 -13.84 -4.08 -6.20
C GLY A 46 -13.62 -5.41 -6.90
N TYR A 47 -12.91 -5.40 -8.03
CA TYR A 47 -12.52 -6.64 -8.72
C TYR A 47 -11.62 -7.53 -7.89
N LEU A 48 -10.57 -6.98 -7.29
CA LEU A 48 -9.60 -7.79 -6.55
C LEU A 48 -10.20 -8.43 -5.28
N CYS A 49 -11.21 -7.80 -4.69
CA CYS A 49 -11.96 -8.36 -3.57
C CYS A 49 -13.02 -9.38 -4.01
N PHE A 50 -13.65 -9.15 -5.18
CA PHE A 50 -14.73 -9.97 -5.71
C PHE A 50 -14.51 -10.34 -7.18
N PRO A 51 -13.48 -11.16 -7.50
CA PRO A 51 -13.10 -11.44 -8.89
C PRO A 51 -14.15 -12.23 -9.68
N PHE A 52 -15.10 -12.83 -8.97
CA PHE A 52 -16.22 -13.59 -9.54
C PHE A 52 -17.59 -12.94 -9.24
N GLY A 53 -17.60 -11.68 -8.78
CA GLY A 53 -18.82 -10.91 -8.55
C GLY A 53 -19.62 -10.68 -9.85
N GLY A 54 -20.93 -10.51 -9.74
CA GLY A 54 -21.79 -10.26 -10.91
C GLY A 54 -21.65 -8.84 -11.45
N SER A 55 -21.79 -8.67 -12.77
CA SER A 55 -21.78 -7.38 -13.50
C SER A 55 -20.51 -6.56 -13.29
N MET A 56 -19.45 -6.92 -13.99
CA MET A 56 -18.19 -6.18 -13.99
C MET A 56 -17.92 -5.53 -15.35
N ASP A 57 -17.66 -4.23 -15.34
CA ASP A 57 -17.17 -3.52 -16.53
C ASP A 57 -15.65 -3.73 -16.64
N VAL A 58 -15.27 -4.71 -17.46
CA VAL A 58 -13.86 -5.07 -17.68
C VAL A 58 -13.11 -3.91 -18.34
N ASP A 59 -13.74 -3.21 -19.28
CA ASP A 59 -13.12 -2.09 -20.01
C ASP A 59 -12.80 -0.93 -19.06
N GLU A 60 -13.72 -0.61 -18.14
CA GLU A 60 -13.50 0.40 -17.11
C GLU A 60 -12.27 0.03 -16.24
N ILE A 61 -12.22 -1.21 -15.74
CA ILE A 61 -11.16 -1.65 -14.83
C ILE A 61 -9.81 -1.67 -15.55
N VAL A 62 -9.77 -2.21 -16.77
CA VAL A 62 -8.54 -2.27 -17.58
C VAL A 62 -8.00 -0.86 -17.83
N SER A 63 -8.87 0.10 -18.15
CA SER A 63 -8.49 1.51 -18.30
C SER A 63 -7.89 2.11 -17.03
N LYS A 64 -8.50 1.85 -15.86
CA LYS A 64 -7.96 2.29 -14.56
C LYS A 64 -6.63 1.62 -14.23
N VAL A 65 -6.50 0.32 -14.49
CA VAL A 65 -5.27 -0.45 -14.26
C VAL A 65 -4.12 0.10 -15.12
N ASN A 66 -4.36 0.37 -16.40
CA ASN A 66 -3.35 0.95 -17.29
C ASN A 66 -2.89 2.33 -16.77
N SER A 67 -3.84 3.20 -16.41
CA SER A 67 -3.55 4.53 -15.87
C SER A 67 -2.76 4.50 -14.56
N LEU A 68 -3.08 3.58 -13.65
CA LEU A 68 -2.48 3.52 -12.32
C LEU A 68 -1.14 2.76 -12.28
N LEU A 69 -1.00 1.68 -13.08
CA LEU A 69 0.09 0.70 -12.94
C LEU A 69 0.94 0.54 -14.20
N ASP A 70 0.62 1.23 -15.30
CA ASP A 70 1.31 1.14 -16.59
C ASP A 70 1.41 -0.31 -17.10
N LEU A 71 0.30 -1.05 -17.00
CA LEU A 71 0.17 -2.42 -17.48
C LEU A 71 -0.52 -2.45 -18.84
N ASP A 72 -0.16 -3.44 -19.66
CA ASP A 72 -0.77 -3.63 -20.98
C ASP A 72 -2.24 -4.00 -20.86
N SER A 73 -3.11 -3.14 -21.42
CA SER A 73 -4.56 -3.29 -21.32
C SER A 73 -5.04 -4.63 -21.89
N SER A 74 -4.50 -5.05 -23.03
CA SER A 74 -4.93 -6.27 -23.71
C SER A 74 -4.53 -7.53 -22.93
N ALA A 75 -3.35 -7.53 -22.31
CA ALA A 75 -2.88 -8.63 -21.49
C ALA A 75 -3.70 -8.74 -20.20
N VAL A 76 -4.02 -7.62 -19.54
CA VAL A 76 -4.88 -7.59 -18.35
C VAL A 76 -6.28 -8.09 -18.69
N GLU A 77 -6.89 -7.60 -19.77
CA GLU A 77 -8.21 -8.02 -20.21
C GLU A 77 -8.26 -9.53 -20.48
N ASN A 78 -7.29 -10.06 -21.23
CA ASN A 78 -7.20 -11.49 -21.52
C ASN A 78 -7.08 -12.33 -20.24
N GLU A 79 -6.26 -11.89 -19.27
CA GLU A 79 -6.13 -12.57 -17.98
C GLU A 79 -7.45 -12.54 -17.19
N MET A 80 -8.15 -11.39 -17.16
CA MET A 80 -9.44 -11.24 -16.48
C MET A 80 -10.51 -12.15 -17.09
N LEU A 81 -10.61 -12.20 -18.41
CA LEU A 81 -11.54 -13.08 -19.13
C LEU A 81 -11.20 -14.55 -18.91
N THR A 82 -9.91 -14.90 -18.96
CA THR A 82 -9.45 -16.27 -18.69
C THR A 82 -9.79 -16.68 -17.27
N LEU A 83 -9.54 -15.83 -16.27
CA LEU A 83 -9.86 -16.11 -14.87
C LEU A 83 -11.38 -16.25 -14.65
N SER A 84 -12.18 -15.38 -15.26
CA SER A 84 -13.64 -15.38 -15.12
C SER A 84 -14.29 -16.67 -15.64
N ASN A 85 -13.69 -17.28 -16.67
CA ASN A 85 -14.13 -18.53 -17.27
C ASN A 85 -13.49 -19.78 -16.64
N ASP A 86 -12.60 -19.63 -15.66
CA ASP A 86 -11.91 -20.75 -15.01
C ASP A 86 -12.77 -21.36 -13.89
N ILE A 87 -13.46 -22.46 -14.21
CA ILE A 87 -14.42 -23.12 -13.30
C ILE A 87 -13.71 -23.73 -12.08
N ASP A 88 -12.50 -24.25 -12.26
CA ASP A 88 -11.74 -24.91 -11.19
C ASP A 88 -11.27 -23.89 -10.15
N ILE A 89 -10.72 -22.76 -10.61
CA ILE A 89 -10.34 -21.66 -9.72
C ILE A 89 -11.59 -21.07 -9.05
N LYS A 90 -12.67 -20.86 -9.80
CA LYS A 90 -13.92 -20.30 -9.28
C LYS A 90 -14.57 -21.18 -8.21
N SER A 91 -14.58 -22.49 -8.39
CA SER A 91 -15.19 -23.45 -7.45
C SER A 91 -14.33 -23.69 -6.20
N SER A 92 -13.01 -23.52 -6.30
CA SER A 92 -12.08 -23.65 -5.17
C SER A 92 -11.92 -22.37 -4.34
N THR A 93 -12.40 -21.22 -4.84
CA THR A 93 -12.27 -19.94 -4.14
C THR A 93 -13.44 -19.69 -3.17
N THR A 94 -13.12 -19.48 -1.90
CA THR A 94 -14.10 -19.02 -0.91
C THR A 94 -14.32 -17.51 -1.02
N PRO A 95 -15.58 -17.03 -1.09
CA PRO A 95 -15.88 -15.59 -1.10
C PRO A 95 -15.22 -14.89 0.09
N GLY A 96 -14.53 -13.76 -0.16
CA GLY A 96 -13.87 -12.97 0.88
C GLY A 96 -12.43 -13.36 1.21
N THR A 97 -11.87 -14.40 0.56
CA THR A 97 -10.44 -14.76 0.70
C THR A 97 -9.60 -13.95 -0.29
N SER A 98 -9.56 -12.62 -0.15
CA SER A 98 -8.97 -11.75 -1.20
C SER A 98 -7.44 -11.68 -1.15
N GLY A 99 -6.80 -11.78 0.02
CA GLY A 99 -5.36 -11.52 0.13
C GLY A 99 -4.45 -12.63 -0.40
N GLN A 100 -4.73 -13.90 -0.06
CA GLN A 100 -3.87 -15.04 -0.43
C GLN A 100 -4.22 -15.61 -1.81
N PHE A 101 -5.46 -15.45 -2.27
CA PHE A 101 -5.94 -15.96 -3.54
C PHE A 101 -5.03 -15.57 -4.72
N TRP A 102 -4.70 -14.27 -4.83
CA TRP A 102 -3.86 -13.78 -5.91
C TRP A 102 -2.46 -14.41 -5.91
N ASN A 103 -1.91 -14.75 -4.75
CA ASN A 103 -0.60 -15.42 -4.66
C ASN A 103 -0.64 -16.90 -5.06
N LEU A 104 -1.81 -17.53 -5.05
CA LEU A 104 -2.01 -18.93 -5.46
C LEU A 104 -2.16 -19.08 -6.98
N LEU A 105 -2.49 -18.01 -7.70
CA LEU A 105 -2.57 -18.03 -9.16
C LEU A 105 -1.19 -18.29 -9.77
N LEU A 106 -1.15 -19.08 -10.86
CA LEU A 106 0.10 -19.36 -11.57
C LEU A 106 0.67 -18.07 -12.18
N GLU A 107 1.92 -17.74 -11.85
CA GLU A 107 2.59 -16.52 -12.31
C GLU A 107 2.73 -16.46 -13.82
N GLN A 108 2.89 -17.62 -14.46
CA GLN A 108 2.99 -17.72 -15.92
C GLN A 108 1.66 -17.45 -16.62
N LYS A 109 0.52 -17.70 -15.95
CA LYS A 109 -0.82 -17.56 -16.53
C LYS A 109 -1.46 -16.22 -16.18
N TYR A 110 -1.16 -15.67 -15.01
CA TYR A 110 -1.76 -14.43 -14.50
C TYR A 110 -0.73 -13.42 -13.96
N PRO A 111 0.33 -13.09 -14.72
CA PRO A 111 1.38 -12.19 -14.23
C PRO A 111 0.86 -10.78 -13.93
N ASN A 112 -0.03 -10.24 -14.77
CA ASN A 112 -0.53 -8.89 -14.61
C ASN A 112 -1.54 -8.78 -13.45
N LEU A 113 -2.46 -9.73 -13.32
CA LEU A 113 -3.41 -9.76 -12.21
C LEU A 113 -2.73 -9.92 -10.86
N ARG A 114 -1.68 -10.75 -10.78
CA ARG A 114 -0.83 -10.85 -9.58
C ARG A 114 -0.15 -9.53 -9.26
N ARG A 115 0.40 -8.87 -10.27
CA ARG A 115 1.03 -7.56 -10.12
C ARG A 115 0.01 -6.51 -9.69
N CYS A 116 -1.20 -6.50 -10.22
CA CYS A 116 -2.29 -5.62 -9.78
C CYS A 116 -2.60 -5.82 -8.28
N ALA A 117 -2.78 -7.07 -7.85
CA ALA A 117 -3.05 -7.40 -6.45
C ALA A 117 -1.92 -6.95 -5.51
N LEU A 118 -0.66 -7.19 -5.91
CA LEU A 118 0.51 -6.76 -5.14
C LEU A 118 0.61 -5.23 -5.03
N ASN A 119 0.36 -4.51 -6.12
CA ASN A 119 0.40 -3.04 -6.09
C ASN A 119 -0.74 -2.46 -5.24
N LEU A 120 -1.96 -3.01 -5.35
CA LEU A 120 -3.07 -2.56 -4.52
C LEU A 120 -2.79 -2.84 -3.04
N THR A 121 -2.26 -4.01 -2.71
CA THR A 121 -1.92 -4.34 -1.32
C THR A 121 -0.80 -3.47 -0.75
N ALA A 122 0.10 -2.97 -1.60
CA ALA A 122 1.13 -2.02 -1.20
C ALA A 122 0.56 -0.65 -0.78
N LEU A 123 -0.64 -0.28 -1.26
CA LEU A 123 -1.32 0.97 -0.88
C LEU A 123 -1.97 0.91 0.51
N PHE A 124 -2.16 -0.28 1.09
CA PHE A 124 -2.73 -0.38 2.43
C PHE A 124 -1.77 0.17 3.49
N TRP A 125 -2.35 0.87 4.46
CA TRP A 125 -1.61 1.51 5.55
C TRP A 125 -0.71 0.53 6.32
N SER A 126 -1.10 -0.74 6.42
CA SER A 126 -0.35 -1.79 7.11
C SER A 126 1.02 -2.02 6.46
N THR A 127 1.07 -1.99 5.12
CA THR A 127 2.32 -2.07 4.35
C THR A 127 3.19 -0.85 4.61
N TYR A 128 2.60 0.35 4.57
CA TYR A 128 3.30 1.59 4.88
C TYR A 128 3.87 1.59 6.31
N LEU A 129 3.08 1.20 7.31
CA LEU A 129 3.50 1.12 8.71
C LEU A 129 4.66 0.15 8.89
N SER A 130 4.60 -1.01 8.24
CA SER A 130 5.67 -2.01 8.25
C SER A 130 6.96 -1.43 7.66
N ALA A 131 6.91 -0.84 6.46
CA ALA A 131 8.06 -0.21 5.82
C ALA A 131 8.65 0.92 6.66
N PHE A 132 7.81 1.77 7.26
CA PHE A 132 8.23 2.86 8.13
C PHE A 132 8.89 2.37 9.43
N SER A 133 8.38 1.30 10.03
CA SER A 133 8.95 0.69 11.23
C SER A 133 10.34 0.13 10.94
N HIS A 134 10.50 -0.60 9.84
CA HIS A 134 11.80 -1.06 9.35
C HIS A 134 12.75 0.10 9.07
N MET A 135 12.26 1.16 8.42
CA MET A 135 13.04 2.36 8.14
C MET A 135 13.54 3.01 9.44
N LYS A 136 12.75 3.06 10.52
CA LYS A 136 13.21 3.55 11.83
C LYS A 136 14.35 2.71 12.42
N ILE A 137 14.31 1.39 12.25
CA ILE A 137 15.37 0.48 12.72
C ILE A 137 16.65 0.68 11.88
N ILE A 138 16.49 0.74 10.56
CA ILE A 138 17.60 0.94 9.61
C ILE A 138 18.26 2.31 9.79
N LYS A 139 17.44 3.37 9.90
CA LYS A 139 17.86 4.75 10.27
C LYS A 139 18.00 4.87 11.79
N SER A 140 18.85 4.05 12.40
CA SER A 140 19.22 4.28 13.81
C SER A 140 20.09 5.53 13.94
N LYS A 141 20.15 6.10 15.15
CA LYS A 141 20.97 7.29 15.48
C LYS A 141 22.45 7.13 15.09
N TYR A 142 22.94 5.90 14.98
CA TYR A 142 24.35 5.58 14.71
C TYR A 142 24.70 5.49 13.22
N ARG A 143 23.74 5.64 12.29
CA ARG A 143 23.97 5.62 10.84
C ARG A 143 23.77 7.00 10.19
N SER A 144 24.69 7.90 10.47
CA SER A 144 24.65 9.30 10.01
C SER A 144 24.96 9.51 8.52
N THR A 145 25.51 8.50 7.84
CA THR A 145 26.09 8.59 6.48
C THR A 145 25.38 7.73 5.43
N MET A 146 24.19 7.20 5.74
CA MET A 146 23.44 6.36 4.80
C MET A 146 22.74 7.21 3.75
N THR A 147 23.02 6.95 2.48
CA THR A 147 22.35 7.59 1.33
C THR A 147 20.95 7.01 1.15
N ASP A 148 20.11 7.72 0.38
CA ASP A 148 18.75 7.26 0.07
C ASP A 148 18.76 5.95 -0.73
N ASP A 149 19.71 5.76 -1.65
CA ASP A 149 19.86 4.51 -2.41
C ASP A 149 20.14 3.32 -1.49
N HIS A 150 21.03 3.49 -0.51
CA HIS A 150 21.32 2.47 0.48
C HIS A 150 20.11 2.17 1.36
N LEU A 151 19.35 3.20 1.73
CA LEU A 151 18.13 3.04 2.50
C LEU A 151 17.07 2.25 1.72
N VAL A 152 16.85 2.56 0.44
CA VAL A 152 15.94 1.83 -0.44
C VAL A 152 16.35 0.37 -0.54
N ALA A 153 17.64 0.09 -0.74
CA ALA A 153 18.15 -1.28 -0.79
C ALA A 153 17.92 -2.03 0.53
N CYS A 154 18.20 -1.41 1.68
CA CYS A 154 17.97 -2.02 2.99
C CYS A 154 16.48 -2.27 3.25
N ILE A 155 15.60 -1.32 2.96
CA ILE A 155 14.15 -1.49 3.09
C ILE A 155 13.69 -2.67 2.24
N ARG A 156 14.13 -2.74 0.97
CA ARG A 156 13.79 -3.85 0.07
C ARG A 156 14.25 -5.20 0.60
N LEU A 157 15.43 -5.25 1.21
CA LEU A 157 15.99 -6.49 1.77
C LEU A 157 15.20 -6.97 2.99
N VAL A 158 14.74 -6.07 3.86
CA VAL A 158 13.97 -6.46 5.06
C VAL A 158 12.48 -6.70 4.79
N THR A 159 11.91 -6.12 3.72
CA THR A 159 10.50 -6.31 3.35
C THR A 159 10.27 -7.42 2.33
N SER A 160 11.32 -8.04 1.80
CA SER A 160 11.22 -9.15 0.85
C SER A 160 11.80 -10.44 1.43
N SER A 161 11.41 -11.56 0.84
CA SER A 161 12.04 -12.87 1.07
C SER A 161 13.36 -13.04 0.29
N TYR A 162 13.98 -11.94 -0.15
CA TYR A 162 15.21 -11.98 -0.94
C TYR A 162 16.36 -12.58 -0.12
N CYS A 163 16.89 -13.70 -0.60
CA CYS A 163 18.12 -14.30 -0.08
C CYS A 163 19.24 -14.03 -1.09
N PRO A 164 20.25 -13.22 -0.76
CA PRO A 164 21.41 -13.02 -1.62
C PRO A 164 22.13 -14.35 -1.87
N ASP A 165 22.67 -14.51 -3.08
CA ASP A 165 23.61 -15.58 -3.37
C ASP A 165 24.97 -15.26 -2.71
N TYR A 166 25.13 -15.74 -1.48
CA TYR A 166 26.32 -15.48 -0.67
C TYR A 166 27.58 -16.08 -1.28
N GLU A 167 27.49 -17.21 -1.99
CA GLU A 167 28.64 -17.87 -2.59
C GLU A 167 29.19 -17.02 -3.73
N LYS A 168 28.32 -16.55 -4.62
CA LYS A 168 28.69 -15.65 -5.71
C LYS A 168 29.24 -14.32 -5.19
N LEU A 169 28.66 -13.79 -4.12
CA LEU A 169 29.15 -12.56 -3.48
C LEU A 169 30.54 -12.76 -2.86
N ALA A 170 30.76 -13.85 -2.12
CA ALA A 170 32.05 -14.15 -1.51
C ALA A 170 33.14 -14.35 -2.57
N ALA A 171 32.84 -15.05 -3.66
CA ALA A 171 33.76 -15.28 -4.76
C ALA A 171 34.16 -13.99 -5.51
N SER A 172 33.28 -12.99 -5.55
CA SER A 172 33.56 -11.69 -6.18
C SER A 172 34.19 -10.66 -5.24
N SER A 173 34.19 -10.92 -3.92
CA SER A 173 34.79 -10.02 -2.94
C SER A 173 36.32 -10.15 -2.94
N GLN A 174 37.02 -9.02 -3.12
CA GLN A 174 38.47 -9.01 -3.02
C GLN A 174 38.85 -8.94 -1.54
N CYS A 175 39.11 -10.10 -0.93
CA CYS A 175 39.60 -10.19 0.45
C CYS A 175 40.95 -9.47 0.57
N GLN A 176 40.96 -8.32 1.25
CA GLN A 176 42.20 -7.67 1.64
C GLN A 176 42.86 -8.53 2.71
N LYS A 177 44.05 -9.05 2.40
CA LYS A 177 44.85 -9.78 3.40
C LYS A 177 45.33 -8.77 4.42
N SER A 178 45.05 -9.02 5.70
CA SER A 178 45.63 -8.23 6.80
C SER A 178 47.15 -8.36 6.78
N HIS A 179 47.82 -7.26 7.08
CA HIS A 179 49.28 -7.16 7.08
C HIS A 179 49.92 -7.74 8.35
#